data_AF-A0A3M0ZVF3-F1
#
_entry.id   AF-A0A3M0ZVF3-F1
#
_cell.length_a   1.000
_cell.length_b   1.000
_cell.length_c   1.000
_cell.angle_alpha   90.00
_cell.angle_beta   90.00
_cell.angle_gamma   90.00
#
_symmetry.space_group_name_H-M   'P 1'
#
loop_
_entity.id
_entity.type
_entity.pdbx_description
1 polymer ?
#
loop_
_entity_poly.entity_id
_entity_poly.type
_entity_poly.pdbx_seq_one_letter_code
_entity_poly.pdbx_strand_id
1 'polypeptide(L)'
;MESWHIPVLMLVGIATGWLNVVAGGGSLLSVPAMLFLGLPGPVANGTNRIAILMQNITAVTTFRRRGFSDFRLSLSLSVAAIVGAAG
;
A
#
# COMPACT_ATOMS: atom_id res chain seq x y z
N MET A 1 16.68 12.29 14.90
CA MET A 1 15.30 12.55 14.42
C MET A 1 14.72 13.63 15.31
N GLU A 2 14.60 14.87 14.82
CA GLU A 2 13.89 15.90 15.58
C GLU A 2 12.40 15.52 15.70
N SER A 3 11.78 15.82 16.84
CA SER A 3 10.42 15.40 17.21
C SER A 3 9.32 15.89 16.27
N TRP A 4 9.58 16.90 15.44
CA TRP A 4 8.62 17.43 14.45
C TRP A 4 8.37 16.52 13.25
N HIS A 5 9.28 15.57 12.97
CA HIS A 5 9.12 14.65 11.83
C HIS A 5 7.99 13.63 12.06
N ILE A 6 7.73 13.24 13.31
CA ILE A 6 6.77 12.18 13.67
C ILE A 6 5.34 12.51 13.19
N PRO A 7 4.75 13.69 13.50
CA PRO A 7 3.39 14.01 13.05
C PRO A 7 3.29 14.12 11.53
N VAL A 8 4.32 14.62 10.85
CA VAL A 8 4.37 14.73 9.39
C VAL A 8 4.39 13.34 8.75
N LEU A 9 5.21 12.43 9.27
CA LEU A 9 5.30 11.05 8.78
C LEU A 9 4.00 10.28 9.02
N MET A 10 3.30 10.51 10.14
CA MET A 10 1.97 9.95 10.37
C MET A 10 0.96 10.44 9.32
N LEU A 11 0.87 11.74 9.08
CA LEU A 11 -0.04 12.33 8.09
C LEU A 11 0.22 11.80 6.68
N VAL A 12 1.49 11.79 6.27
CA VAL A 12 1.91 11.23 4.98
C VAL A 12 1.61 9.74 4.92
N GLY A 13 1.86 8.98 5.99
CA GLY A 13 1.55 7.55 6.07
C GLY A 13 0.05 7.26 5.92
N ILE A 14 -0.81 8.06 6.55
CA ILE A 14 -2.27 7.95 6.41
C ILE A 14 -2.72 8.30 4.99
N ALA A 15 -2.22 9.41 4.44
CA ALA A 15 -2.59 9.87 3.10
C ALA A 15 -2.15 8.88 2.02
N THR A 16 -0.89 8.41 2.08
CA THR A 16 -0.36 7.38 1.17
C THR A 16 -1.10 6.06 1.33
N GLY A 17 -1.45 5.69 2.57
CA GLY A 17 -2.26 4.52 2.85
C GLY A 17 -3.63 4.59 2.18
N TRP A 18 -4.34 5.70 2.34
CA TRP A 18 -5.63 5.94 1.70
C TRP A 18 -5.53 5.95 0.17
N LEU A 19 -4.54 6.64 -0.38
CA LEU A 19 -4.27 6.65 -1.83
C LEU A 19 -3.98 5.26 -2.38
N ASN A 20 -3.28 4.42 -1.63
CA ASN A 20 -3.00 3.06 -2.06
C ASN A 20 -4.28 2.19 -2.13
N VAL A 21 -5.27 2.43 -1.24
CA VAL A 21 -6.57 1.75 -1.28
C VAL A 21 -7.47 2.26 -2.41
N VAL A 22 -7.46 3.58 -2.69
CA VAL A 22 -8.37 4.20 -3.67
C VAL A 22 -7.83 4.15 -5.10
N ALA A 23 -6.54 4.44 -5.28
CA ALA A 23 -5.91 4.65 -6.59
C ALA A 23 -4.79 3.64 -6.91
N GLY A 24 -4.38 2.80 -5.96
CA GLY A 24 -3.32 1.79 -6.16
C GLY A 24 -1.88 2.34 -6.29
N GLY A 25 -1.70 3.65 -6.23
CA GLY A 25 -0.40 4.32 -6.48
C GLY A 25 0.30 4.91 -5.25
N GLY A 26 -0.22 4.73 -4.03
CA GLY A 26 0.33 5.35 -2.81
C GLY A 26 1.79 4.98 -2.52
N SER A 27 2.24 3.83 -3.04
CA SER A 27 3.62 3.35 -3.01
C SER A 27 4.63 4.27 -3.72
N LEU A 28 4.17 4.99 -4.74
CA LEU A 28 4.99 5.96 -5.48
C LEU A 28 5.36 7.18 -4.61
N LEU A 29 4.64 7.40 -3.51
CA LEU A 29 4.92 8.47 -2.55
C LEU A 29 5.66 7.94 -1.32
N SER A 30 5.31 6.75 -0.82
CA SER A 30 5.94 6.17 0.38
C SER A 30 7.41 5.79 0.17
N VAL A 31 7.77 5.22 -0.98
CA VAL A 31 9.16 4.81 -1.26
C VAL A 31 10.10 6.02 -1.38
N PRO A 32 9.79 7.08 -2.16
CA PRO A 32 10.61 8.28 -2.18
C PRO A 32 10.69 8.96 -0.82
N ALA A 33 9.61 9.01 -0.05
CA ALA A 33 9.64 9.57 1.30
C ALA A 33 10.64 8.81 2.20
N MET A 34 10.66 7.47 2.15
CA MET A 34 11.65 6.67 2.88
C MET A 34 13.08 6.91 2.39
N LEU A 35 13.29 7.02 1.07
CA LEU A 35 14.59 7.37 0.49
C LEU A 35 15.08 8.74 0.97
N PHE A 36 14.20 9.76 1.01
CA PHE A 36 14.52 11.09 1.53
C PHE A 36 14.87 11.08 3.02
N LEU A 37 14.32 10.13 3.79
CA LEU A 37 14.69 9.90 5.19
C LEU A 37 16.01 9.13 5.37
N GLY A 38 16.69 8.78 4.27
CA GLY A 38 18.00 8.12 4.29
C GLY A 38 17.96 6.60 4.31
N LEU A 39 16.80 5.96 4.10
CA LEU A 39 16.72 4.51 3.99
C LEU A 39 17.31 4.04 2.64
N PRO A 40 18.10 2.95 2.62
CA PRO A 40 18.56 2.35 1.37
C PRO A 40 17.38 1.88 0.50
N GLY A 41 17.46 2.07 -0.81
CA GLY A 41 16.39 1.70 -1.76
C GLY A 41 15.85 0.27 -1.63
N PRO A 42 16.70 -0.76 -1.48
CA PRO A 42 16.22 -2.13 -1.25
C PRO A 42 15.41 -2.28 0.04
N VAL A 43 15.82 -1.61 1.11
CA VAL A 43 15.13 -1.64 2.41
C VAL A 43 13.80 -0.90 2.31
N ALA A 44 13.79 0.31 1.73
CA ALA A 44 12.57 1.10 1.52
C ALA A 44 11.51 0.34 0.69
N ASN A 45 11.94 -0.31 -0.40
CA ASN A 45 11.05 -1.13 -1.23
C ASN A 45 10.54 -2.37 -0.47
N GLY A 46 11.42 -3.05 0.27
CA GLY A 46 11.05 -4.19 1.10
C GLY A 46 10.02 -3.83 2.17
N THR A 47 10.25 -2.75 2.92
CA THR A 47 9.31 -2.23 3.94
C THR A 47 7.97 -1.87 3.31
N ASN A 48 7.98 -1.18 2.16
CA ASN A 48 6.76 -0.78 1.48
C ASN A 48 5.91 -1.99 1.04
N ARG A 49 6.53 -3.06 0.52
CA ARG A 49 5.80 -4.29 0.13
C ARG A 49 5.09 -4.97 1.30
N ILE A 50 5.72 -5.05 2.47
CA ILE A 50 5.12 -5.60 3.68
C ILE A 50 3.92 -4.75 4.11
N ALA A 51 4.07 -3.42 4.09
CA ALA A 51 2.99 -2.50 4.44
C ALA A 51 1.77 -2.65 3.51
N ILE A 52 2.00 -2.74 2.19
CA ILE A 52 0.93 -2.98 1.20
C ILE A 52 0.24 -4.32 1.43
N LEU A 53 0.97 -5.37 1.77
CA LEU A 53 0.38 -6.69 2.03
C LEU A 53 -0.59 -6.63 3.22
N MET A 54 -0.15 -6.04 4.33
CA MET A 54 -1.00 -5.87 5.52
C MET A 54 -2.21 -4.97 5.22
N GLN A 55 -2.01 -3.93 4.42
CA GLN A 55 -3.09 -3.05 3.99
C GLN A 55 -4.12 -3.80 3.13
N ASN A 56 -3.68 -4.60 2.16
CA ASN A 56 -4.57 -5.39 1.30
C ASN A 56 -5.40 -6.39 2.12
N ILE A 57 -4.79 -7.10 3.07
CA ILE A 57 -5.51 -8.00 3.98
C ILE A 57 -6.61 -7.23 4.73
N THR A 58 -6.28 -6.06 5.26
CA THR A 58 -7.22 -5.19 5.98
C THR A 58 -8.35 -4.69 5.07
N ALA A 59 -8.00 -4.23 3.86
CA ALA A 59 -8.95 -3.72 2.87
C ALA A 59 -9.93 -4.82 2.44
N VAL A 60 -9.42 -5.99 2.02
CA VAL A 60 -10.24 -7.15 1.62
C VAL A 60 -11.15 -7.60 2.77
N THR A 61 -10.63 -7.70 4.00
CA THR A 61 -11.43 -8.08 5.16
C THR A 61 -12.55 -7.06 5.43
N THR A 62 -12.25 -5.77 5.29
CA THR A 62 -13.21 -4.68 5.50
C THR A 62 -14.28 -4.66 4.41
N PHE A 63 -13.92 -4.78 3.13
CA PHE A 63 -14.87 -4.84 2.03
C PHE A 63 -15.77 -6.08 2.13
N ARG A 64 -15.20 -7.24 2.48
CA ARG A 64 -15.96 -8.47 2.71
C ARG A 64 -16.99 -8.31 3.83
N ARG A 65 -16.60 -7.67 4.95
CA ARG A 65 -17.53 -7.37 6.06
C ARG A 65 -18.64 -6.40 5.68
N ARG A 66 -18.41 -5.51 4.70
CA ARG A 66 -19.41 -4.58 4.18
C ARG A 66 -20.33 -5.17 3.10
N GLY A 67 -20.22 -6.48 2.82
CA GLY A 67 -21.07 -7.17 1.85
C GLY A 67 -20.58 -7.12 0.40
N PHE A 68 -19.45 -6.46 0.13
CA PHE A 68 -18.82 -6.47 -1.20
C PHE A 68 -18.03 -7.77 -1.36
N SER A 69 -18.66 -8.79 -1.96
CA SER A 69 -18.05 -10.11 -2.14
C SER A 69 -18.50 -10.78 -3.45
N ASP A 70 -18.14 -10.19 -4.58
CA ASP A 70 -18.22 -10.89 -5.87
C ASP A 70 -16.96 -11.73 -6.08
N PHE A 71 -17.00 -12.98 -5.63
CA PHE A 71 -15.86 -13.89 -5.67
C PHE A 71 -15.38 -14.16 -7.11
N ARG A 72 -16.32 -14.32 -8.06
CA ARG A 72 -15.97 -14.56 -9.48
C ARG A 72 -15.25 -13.37 -10.11
N LEU A 73 -15.75 -12.16 -9.89
CA LEU A 73 -15.12 -10.94 -10.38
C LEU A 73 -13.76 -10.72 -9.72
N SER A 74 -13.68 -10.89 -8.41
CA SER A 74 -12.43 -10.77 -7.65
C SER A 74 -11.36 -11.76 -8.13
N LEU A 75 -11.75 -13.00 -8.44
CA LEU A 75 -10.84 -14.01 -8.96
C LEU A 75 -10.35 -13.66 -10.38
N SER A 76 -11.24 -13.21 -11.26
CA SER A 76 -10.87 -12.78 -12.62
C SER A 76 -9.90 -11.59 -12.59
N LEU A 77 -10.17 -10.59 -11.74
CA LEU A 77 -9.28 -9.45 -11.54
C LEU A 77 -7.94 -9.87 -10.93
N SER A 78 -7.94 -10.81 -9.98
CA SER A 78 -6.71 -11.33 -9.37
C SER A 78 -5.83 -12.04 -10.39
N VAL A 79 -6.42 -12.86 -11.28
CA VAL A 79 -5.67 -13.51 -12.37
C VAL A 79 -5.08 -12.48 -13.32
N ALA A 80 -5.87 -11.48 -13.76
CA ALA A 80 -5.38 -10.41 -14.61
C ALA A 80 -4.23 -9.62 -13.95
N ALA A 81 -4.34 -9.34 -12.65
CA ALA A 81 -3.30 -8.65 -11.88
C ALA A 81 -2.01 -9.48 -11.75
N ILE A 82 -2.12 -10.80 -11.53
CA ILE A 82 -0.95 -11.70 -11.48
C ILE A 82 -0.24 -11.74 -12.83
N VAL A 83 -0.99 -11.86 -13.93
CA VAL A 83 -0.43 -11.85 -15.29
C VAL A 83 0.27 -10.52 -15.58
N GLY A 84 -0.37 -9.40 -15.23
CA GLY A 84 0.24 -8.07 -15.39
C GLY A 84 1.46 -7.82 -14.51
N ALA A 85 1.54 -8.43 -13.32
CA ALA A 85 2.67 -8.29 -12.41
C ALA A 85 3.87 -9.18 -12.77
N ALA A 86 3.64 -10.26 -13.54
CA ALA A 86 4.67 -11.17 -14.01
C ALA A 86 5.32 -10.74 -15.34
N GLY A 87 4.66 -9.82 -16.07
CA GLY A 87 5.16 -9.23 -17.31
C GLY A 87 6.04 -8.01 -17.12
#